data_AF-A0A7K8XCN1-F1
#
_entry.id   AF-A0A7K8XCN1-F1
#
_cell.length_a   1.000
_cell.length_b   1.000
_cell.length_c   1.000
_cell.angle_alpha   90.00
_cell.angle_beta   90.00
_cell.angle_gamma   90.00
#
_symmetry.space_group_name_H-M   'P 1'
#
loop_
_entity.id
_entity.type
_entity.pdbx_description
1 polymer ?
#
loop_
_entity_poly.entity_id
_entity_poly.type
_entity_poly.pdbx_seq_one_letter_code
_entity_poly.pdbx_strand_id
1 'polypeptide(L)'
;GGGAYGAAKAGGSFDLGRFVQQPQVLTRIASAIFALIVFACLVGEGYTNVSTSSQLFCIFNRNEDACRYGIGIGVLAFLACIFFFMVDIYFPQISNTTDRKYLVLADLGFSGLWTFLWFIGFCFLTNQWSWTRAEDVRIGADSARAAITFSFFSIFSW
;
A
#
# COMPACT_ATOMS: atom_id res chain seq x y z
N GLY A 1 -7.82 -35.41 -10.80
CA GLY A 1 -6.57 -34.63 -10.80
C GLY A 1 -6.89 -33.21 -10.40
N GLY A 2 -6.51 -32.82 -9.19
CA GLY A 2 -6.70 -31.46 -8.67
C GLY A 2 -5.81 -30.47 -9.41
N GLY A 3 -6.36 -29.29 -9.72
CA GLY A 3 -5.60 -28.21 -10.35
C GLY A 3 -4.48 -27.74 -9.41
N ALA A 4 -3.23 -27.82 -9.88
CA ALA A 4 -2.11 -27.21 -9.19
C ALA A 4 -2.32 -25.68 -9.17
N TYR A 5 -2.10 -25.05 -8.01
CA TYR A 5 -2.20 -23.60 -7.81
C TYR A 5 -3.62 -23.00 -7.92
N GLY A 6 -4.67 -23.74 -7.49
CA GLY A 6 -6.02 -23.17 -7.36
C GLY A 6 -6.77 -22.93 -8.67
N ALA A 7 -6.27 -23.46 -9.79
CA ALA A 7 -6.90 -23.27 -11.09
C ALA A 7 -8.29 -23.92 -11.15
N ALA A 8 -9.33 -23.10 -11.37
CA ALA A 8 -10.61 -23.58 -11.85
C ALA A 8 -10.42 -24.18 -13.25
N LYS A 9 -11.09 -25.30 -13.54
CA LYS A 9 -11.14 -25.86 -14.90
C LYS A 9 -11.65 -24.78 -15.86
N ALA A 10 -10.93 -24.55 -16.96
CA ALA A 10 -11.38 -23.69 -18.04
C ALA A 10 -12.75 -24.17 -18.54
N GLY A 11 -13.78 -23.31 -18.47
CA GLY A 11 -15.14 -23.59 -18.97
C GLY A 11 -16.32 -23.24 -18.04
N GLY A 12 -16.10 -22.83 -16.79
CA GLY A 12 -17.18 -22.36 -15.89
C GLY A 12 -17.46 -20.87 -16.02
N SER A 13 -18.72 -20.43 -15.86
CA SER A 13 -19.09 -19.00 -15.82
C SER A 13 -18.25 -18.28 -14.75
N PHE A 14 -17.67 -17.12 -15.10
CA PHE A 14 -16.94 -16.28 -14.15
C PHE A 14 -17.88 -15.90 -13.00
N ASP A 15 -17.66 -16.51 -11.84
CA ASP A 15 -18.43 -16.25 -10.62
C ASP A 15 -17.68 -15.18 -9.82
N LEU A 16 -18.05 -13.92 -10.05
CA LEU A 16 -17.48 -12.74 -9.40
C LEU A 16 -17.51 -12.88 -7.86
N GLY A 17 -18.55 -13.51 -7.31
CA GLY A 17 -18.69 -13.73 -5.88
C GLY A 17 -17.61 -14.66 -5.32
N ARG A 18 -17.30 -15.77 -6.00
CA ARG A 18 -16.21 -16.67 -5.61
C ARG A 18 -14.82 -16.08 -5.82
N PHE A 19 -14.64 -15.24 -6.83
CA PHE A 19 -13.37 -14.56 -7.09
C PHE A 19 -13.03 -13.56 -5.98
N VAL A 20 -14.01 -12.74 -5.56
CA VAL A 20 -13.83 -11.76 -4.46
C VAL A 20 -13.63 -12.45 -3.11
N GLN A 21 -14.14 -13.67 -2.92
CA GLN A 21 -13.93 -14.45 -1.69
C GLN A 21 -12.54 -15.11 -1.60
N GLN A 22 -11.69 -15.01 -2.63
CA GLN A 22 -10.33 -15.53 -2.54
C GLN A 22 -9.52 -14.69 -1.55
N PRO A 23 -8.88 -15.30 -0.53
CA PRO A 23 -8.12 -14.56 0.49
C PRO A 23 -7.07 -13.62 -0.10
N GLN A 24 -6.42 -14.03 -1.20
CA GLN A 24 -5.43 -13.22 -1.92
C GLN A 24 -6.01 -11.93 -2.53
N VAL A 25 -7.24 -11.99 -3.04
CA VAL A 25 -7.93 -10.82 -3.61
C VAL A 25 -8.32 -9.85 -2.49
N LEU A 26 -8.77 -10.37 -1.34
CA LEU A 26 -9.12 -9.55 -0.18
C LEU A 26 -7.90 -8.83 0.41
N THR A 27 -6.77 -9.52 0.59
CA THR A 27 -5.54 -8.90 1.09
C THR A 27 -5.03 -7.85 0.10
N ARG A 28 -5.14 -8.09 -1.21
CA ARG A 28 -4.78 -7.12 -2.24
C ARG A 28 -5.65 -5.86 -2.21
N ILE A 29 -6.96 -6.01 -2.06
CA ILE A 29 -7.88 -4.87 -1.92
C ILE A 29 -7.55 -4.09 -0.65
N ALA A 30 -7.31 -4.77 0.47
CA ALA A 30 -6.91 -4.11 1.71
C ALA A 30 -5.59 -3.34 1.55
N SER A 31 -4.57 -3.97 0.97
CA SER A 31 -3.27 -3.35 0.66
C SER A 31 -3.40 -2.12 -0.25
N ALA A 32 -4.27 -2.18 -1.26
CA ALA A 32 -4.54 -1.04 -2.14
C ALA A 32 -5.22 0.11 -1.37
N ILE A 33 -6.21 -0.18 -0.53
CA ILE A 33 -6.92 0.81 0.27
C ILE A 33 -5.98 1.47 1.29
N PHE A 34 -5.18 0.68 2.01
CA PHE A 34 -4.25 1.21 3.00
C PHE A 34 -3.18 2.10 2.36
N ALA A 35 -2.59 1.64 1.24
CA ALA A 35 -1.67 2.44 0.45
C ALA A 35 -2.29 3.77 -0.01
N LEU A 36 -3.53 3.71 -0.53
CA LEU A 36 -4.29 4.87 -0.96
C LEU A 36 -4.49 5.88 0.17
N ILE A 37 -4.90 5.41 1.35
CA ILE A 37 -5.08 6.27 2.51
C ILE A 37 -3.76 6.95 2.89
N VAL A 38 -2.65 6.21 2.96
CA VAL A 38 -1.35 6.78 3.32
C VAL A 38 -0.95 7.88 2.36
N PHE A 39 -0.90 7.63 1.05
CA PHE A 39 -0.44 8.66 0.13
C PHE A 39 -1.43 9.83 0.01
N ALA A 40 -2.75 9.57 0.08
CA ALA A 40 -3.76 10.63 0.00
C ALA A 40 -3.67 11.57 1.21
N CYS A 41 -3.52 11.03 2.42
CA CYS A 41 -3.32 11.83 3.63
C CYS A 41 -2.06 12.69 3.53
N LEU A 42 -0.95 12.14 3.02
CA LEU A 42 0.32 12.87 2.91
C LEU A 42 0.34 13.90 1.78
N VAL A 43 -0.28 13.61 0.64
CA VAL A 43 -0.39 14.58 -0.48
C VAL A 43 -1.36 15.71 -0.11
N GLY A 44 -2.48 15.39 0.53
CA GLY A 44 -3.50 16.37 0.88
C GLY A 44 -3.10 17.26 2.05
N GLU A 45 -2.62 16.68 3.15
CA GLU A 45 -2.37 17.38 4.41
C GLU A 45 -0.99 17.11 5.02
N GLY A 46 -0.11 16.39 4.32
CA GLY A 46 1.24 16.13 4.80
C GLY A 46 2.16 17.35 4.77
N TYR A 47 1.82 18.40 4.02
CA TYR A 47 2.57 19.64 3.96
C TYR A 47 1.74 20.81 4.51
N THR A 48 2.31 21.53 5.47
CA THR A 48 1.66 22.66 6.14
C THR A 48 2.54 23.91 6.07
N ASN A 49 1.93 25.09 6.13
CA ASN A 49 2.64 26.36 6.22
C ASN A 49 2.53 26.94 7.63
N VAL A 50 3.55 27.71 8.02
CA VAL A 50 3.50 28.52 9.25
C VAL A 50 2.78 29.84 8.96
N SER A 51 2.07 30.41 9.93
CA SER A 51 1.28 31.63 9.71
C SER A 51 2.09 32.86 9.27
N THR A 52 3.41 32.82 9.45
CA THR A 52 4.34 33.91 9.12
C THR A 52 5.00 33.75 7.75
N SER A 53 4.92 32.57 7.11
CA SER A 53 5.60 32.28 5.84
C SER A 53 4.77 31.34 4.96
N SER A 54 4.71 31.61 3.65
CA SER A 54 4.03 30.76 2.67
C SER A 54 4.79 29.48 2.30
N GLN A 55 5.96 29.24 2.90
CA GLN A 55 6.72 28.02 2.67
C GLN A 55 6.00 26.80 3.28
N LEU A 56 5.83 25.76 2.46
CA LEU A 56 5.28 24.47 2.87
C LEU A 56 6.39 23.60 3.45
N PHE A 57 6.12 22.99 4.60
CA PHE A 57 7.00 22.04 5.26
C PHE A 57 6.27 20.74 5.53
N CYS A 58 6.99 19.63 5.52
CA CYS A 58 6.42 18.34 5.91
C CYS A 58 6.00 18.36 7.40
N ILE A 59 4.81 17.84 7.68
CA ILE A 59 4.23 17.75 9.03
C ILE A 59 5.07 16.87 9.99
N PHE A 60 5.88 15.96 9.44
CA PHE A 60 6.79 15.11 10.20
C PHE A 60 8.11 15.85 10.44
N ASN A 61 8.20 16.57 11.56
CA ASN A 61 9.41 17.24 12.04
C ASN A 61 10.09 18.14 10.98
N ARG A 62 9.31 18.74 10.06
CA ARG A 62 9.80 19.53 8.92
C ARG A 62 10.81 18.81 8.03
N ASN A 63 10.82 17.47 8.10
CA ASN A 63 11.71 16.62 7.32
C ASN A 63 11.01 16.22 6.03
N GLU A 64 11.40 16.83 4.91
CA GLU A 64 10.81 16.54 3.60
C GLU A 64 10.95 15.07 3.18
N ASP A 65 12.02 14.40 3.61
CA ASP A 65 12.25 13.00 3.26
C ASP A 65 11.19 12.09 3.87
N ALA A 66 10.60 12.45 5.01
CA ALA A 66 9.52 11.68 5.63
C ALA A 66 8.24 11.67 4.79
N CYS A 67 7.78 12.85 4.37
CA CYS A 67 6.60 12.96 3.49
C CYS A 67 6.88 12.36 2.12
N ARG A 68 8.05 12.64 1.51
CA ARG A 68 8.43 12.08 0.21
C ARG A 68 8.50 10.56 0.24
N TYR A 69 9.06 9.99 1.31
CA TYR A 69 9.11 8.54 1.51
C TYR A 69 7.70 7.94 1.57
N GLY A 70 6.84 8.46 2.44
CA GLY A 70 5.49 7.91 2.61
C GLY A 70 4.62 8.04 1.34
N ILE A 71 4.72 9.16 0.63
CA ILE A 71 4.03 9.37 -0.64
C ILE A 71 4.56 8.41 -1.70
N GLY A 72 5.88 8.30 -1.84
CA GLY A 72 6.52 7.44 -2.84
C GLY A 72 6.17 5.97 -2.64
N ILE A 73 6.32 5.46 -1.42
CA ILE A 73 5.95 4.08 -1.08
C ILE A 73 4.45 3.86 -1.29
N GLY A 74 3.59 4.77 -0.84
CA GLY A 74 2.13 4.62 -1.00
C GLY A 74 1.66 4.62 -2.46
N VAL A 75 2.19 5.51 -3.31
CA VAL A 75 1.84 5.56 -4.74
C VAL A 75 2.31 4.30 -5.46
N LEU A 76 3.55 3.89 -5.25
CA LEU A 76 4.10 2.68 -5.88
C LEU A 76 3.38 1.41 -5.41
N ALA A 77 3.01 1.34 -4.12
CA ALA A 77 2.19 0.26 -3.57
C ALA A 77 0.85 0.16 -4.29
N PHE A 78 0.17 1.29 -4.45
CA PHE A 78 -1.15 1.35 -5.05
C PHE A 78 -1.12 0.92 -6.53
N LEU A 79 -0.14 1.40 -7.29
CA LEU A 79 0.06 0.98 -8.69
C LEU A 79 0.40 -0.50 -8.80
N ALA A 80 1.24 -1.02 -7.90
CA ALA A 80 1.56 -2.45 -7.86
C ALA A 80 0.31 -3.29 -7.53
N CYS A 81 -0.53 -2.87 -6.59
CA CYS A 81 -1.80 -3.54 -6.33
C CYS A 81 -2.70 -3.60 -7.57
N ILE A 82 -2.81 -2.50 -8.33
CA ILE A 82 -3.59 -2.48 -9.58
C ILE A 82 -3.01 -3.47 -10.59
N PHE A 83 -1.69 -3.48 -10.76
CA PHE A 83 -1.01 -4.40 -11.67
C PHE A 83 -1.26 -5.86 -11.28
N PHE A 84 -1.01 -6.24 -10.03
CA PHE A 84 -1.19 -7.60 -9.58
C PHE A 84 -2.67 -8.02 -9.55
N PHE A 85 -3.60 -7.09 -9.29
CA PHE A 85 -5.03 -7.35 -9.42
C PHE A 85 -5.43 -7.67 -10.87
N MET A 86 -4.85 -6.95 -11.85
CA MET A 86 -5.05 -7.30 -13.27
C MET A 86 -4.48 -8.68 -13.58
N VAL A 87 -3.29 -9.01 -13.05
CA VAL A 87 -2.71 -10.35 -13.19
C VAL A 87 -3.67 -11.42 -12.66
N ASP A 88 -4.30 -11.22 -11.50
CA ASP A 88 -5.28 -12.18 -10.94
C ASP A 88 -6.49 -12.40 -11.86
N ILE A 89 -7.00 -11.33 -12.50
CA ILE A 89 -8.12 -11.41 -13.45
C ILE A 89 -7.75 -12.29 -14.65
N TYR A 90 -6.53 -12.15 -15.18
CA TYR A 90 -6.07 -12.91 -16.34
C TYR A 90 -5.47 -14.28 -15.98
N PHE A 91 -5.16 -14.52 -14.70
CA PHE A 91 -4.53 -15.75 -14.22
C PHE A 91 -5.23 -17.05 -14.67
N PRO A 92 -6.59 -17.15 -14.70
CA PRO A 92 -7.28 -18.35 -15.18
C PRO A 92 -7.05 -18.64 -16.67
N GLN A 93 -6.74 -17.63 -17.49
CA GLN A 93 -6.54 -17.75 -18.93
C GLN A 93 -5.14 -18.26 -19.31
N ILE A 94 -4.17 -18.17 -18.39
CA ILE A 94 -2.78 -18.58 -18.65
C ILE A 94 -2.72 -20.11 -18.68
N SER A 95 -2.43 -20.75 -19.81
CA SER A 95 -2.34 -22.22 -19.88
C SER A 95 -0.99 -22.79 -19.39
N ASN A 96 0.06 -21.98 -19.40
CA ASN A 96 1.42 -22.38 -19.05
C ASN A 96 1.64 -22.40 -17.52
N THR A 97 1.98 -23.55 -16.98
CA THR A 97 2.27 -23.74 -15.55
C THR A 97 3.54 -23.02 -15.09
N THR A 98 4.48 -22.80 -16.00
CA THR A 98 5.75 -22.13 -15.69
C THR A 98 5.53 -20.63 -15.47
N ASP A 99 4.76 -19.99 -16.35
CA ASP A 99 4.46 -18.55 -16.24
C ASP A 99 3.66 -18.24 -14.97
N ARG A 100 2.67 -19.09 -14.65
CA ARG A 100 1.92 -19.00 -13.38
C ARG A 100 2.84 -19.03 -12.16
N LYS A 101 3.81 -19.95 -12.14
CA LYS A 101 4.77 -20.07 -11.03
C LYS A 101 5.63 -18.80 -10.89
N TYR A 102 6.11 -18.24 -11.98
CA TYR A 102 6.92 -17.00 -11.94
C TYR A 102 6.10 -15.80 -11.48
N LEU A 103 4.84 -15.67 -11.91
CA LEU A 103 3.95 -14.60 -11.45
C LEU A 103 3.69 -14.68 -9.94
N VAL A 104 3.41 -15.88 -9.42
CA VAL A 104 3.21 -16.08 -7.97
C VAL A 104 4.50 -15.80 -7.18
N LEU A 105 5.66 -16.19 -7.69
CA LEU A 105 6.94 -15.91 -7.03
C LEU A 105 7.28 -14.41 -7.04
N ALA A 106 6.97 -13.73 -8.15
CA ALA A 106 7.14 -12.28 -8.26
C ALA A 106 6.22 -11.53 -7.30
N ASP A 107 4.96 -11.95 -7.19
CA ASP A 107 3.99 -11.40 -6.24
C ASP A 107 4.43 -11.58 -4.79
N LEU A 108 4.87 -12.80 -4.42
CA LEU A 108 5.39 -13.08 -3.08
C LEU A 108 6.65 -12.27 -2.76
N GLY A 109 7.58 -12.18 -3.70
CA GLY A 109 8.82 -11.41 -3.53
C GLY A 109 8.55 -9.91 -3.41
N PHE A 110 7.66 -9.38 -4.24
CA PHE A 110 7.24 -7.98 -4.16
C PHE A 110 6.55 -7.70 -2.84
N SER A 111 5.63 -8.58 -2.42
CA SER A 111 4.91 -8.43 -1.16
C SER A 111 5.86 -8.41 0.03
N GLY A 112 6.79 -9.36 0.14
CA GLY A 112 7.78 -9.37 1.22
C GLY A 112 8.68 -8.13 1.24
N LEU A 113 9.10 -7.61 0.07
CA LEU A 113 9.83 -6.34 0.00
C LEU A 113 8.97 -5.18 0.50
N TRP A 114 7.69 -5.16 0.12
CA TRP A 114 6.78 -4.09 0.47
C TRP A 114 6.41 -4.11 1.95
N THR A 115 6.22 -5.28 2.56
CA THR A 115 6.09 -5.45 4.01
C THR A 115 7.26 -4.82 4.76
N PHE A 116 8.49 -5.08 4.30
CA PHE A 116 9.70 -4.51 4.90
C PHE A 116 9.75 -2.99 4.76
N LEU A 117 9.41 -2.46 3.59
CA LEU A 117 9.35 -1.01 3.36
C LEU A 117 8.25 -0.36 4.22
N TRP A 118 7.06 -0.97 4.33
CA TRP A 118 6.01 -0.47 5.23
C TRP A 118 6.46 -0.45 6.70
N PHE A 119 7.21 -1.47 7.14
CA PHE A 119 7.79 -1.49 8.48
C PHE A 119 8.80 -0.35 8.69
N ILE A 120 9.71 -0.12 7.74
CA ILE A 120 10.63 1.02 7.80
C ILE A 120 9.85 2.33 7.83
N GLY A 121 8.85 2.48 6.95
CA GLY A 121 7.99 3.65 6.87
C GLY A 121 7.26 3.95 8.16
N PHE A 122 6.65 2.94 8.76
CA PHE A 122 6.00 3.06 10.06
C PHE A 122 6.98 3.55 11.14
N CYS A 123 8.14 2.91 11.27
CA CYS A 123 9.16 3.29 12.24
C CYS A 123 9.66 4.72 11.99
N PHE A 124 9.94 5.07 10.73
CA PHE A 124 10.48 6.36 10.35
C PHE A 124 9.47 7.50 10.58
N LEU A 125 8.24 7.35 10.10
CA LEU A 125 7.17 8.32 10.29
C LEU A 125 6.83 8.50 11.77
N THR A 126 6.76 7.41 12.55
CA THR A 126 6.51 7.48 13.99
C THR A 126 7.64 8.19 14.73
N ASN A 127 8.90 7.90 14.38
CA ASN A 127 10.05 8.58 14.97
C ASN A 127 10.02 10.08 14.69
N GLN A 128 9.79 10.49 13.43
CA GLN A 128 9.68 11.91 13.10
C GLN A 128 8.48 12.56 13.79
N TRP A 129 7.34 11.87 13.85
CA TRP A 129 6.15 12.36 14.55
C TRP A 129 6.39 12.59 16.04
N SER A 130 7.19 11.74 16.69
CA SER A 130 7.52 11.88 18.11
C SER A 130 8.33 13.14 18.43
N TRP A 131 9.06 13.67 17.44
CA TRP A 131 9.86 14.89 17.56
C TRP A 131 9.14 16.13 17.01
N THR A 132 8.01 15.94 16.32
CA THR A 132 7.17 17.04 15.84
C THR A 132 6.61 17.84 17.03
N ARG A 133 6.80 19.15 17.02
CA ARG A 133 6.26 20.05 18.05
C ARG A 133 4.78 20.31 17.80
N ALA A 134 3.98 20.33 18.85
CA ALA A 134 2.53 20.57 18.76
C ALA A 134 2.18 21.94 18.15
N GLU A 135 3.04 22.94 18.36
CA GLU A 135 2.90 24.29 17.80
C GLU A 135 3.00 24.35 16.27
N ASP A 136 3.69 23.37 15.66
CA ASP A 136 3.88 23.26 14.22
C ASP A 136 2.72 22.52 13.52
N VAL A 137 1.86 21.84 14.28
CA VAL A 137 0.75 21.03 13.74
C VAL A 137 -0.58 21.66 14.10
N ARG A 138 -0.95 22.71 13.35
CA ARG A 138 -2.27 23.37 13.49
C ARG A 138 -3.38 22.63 12.76
N ILE A 139 -3.07 22.00 11.63
CA ILE A 139 -3.98 21.29 10.72
C ILE A 139 -3.23 20.04 10.22
N GLY A 140 -3.93 18.93 9.99
CA GLY A 140 -3.34 17.71 9.42
C GLY A 140 -2.81 16.69 10.44
N ALA A 141 -2.96 16.92 11.75
CA ALA A 141 -2.54 15.97 12.78
C ALA A 141 -3.21 14.60 12.63
N ASP A 142 -4.51 14.59 12.32
CA ASP A 142 -5.28 13.37 12.12
C ASP A 142 -4.84 12.64 10.85
N SER A 143 -4.57 13.37 9.76
CA SER A 143 -4.03 12.81 8.52
C SER A 143 -2.63 12.21 8.71
N ALA A 144 -1.75 12.85 9.49
CA ALA A 144 -0.43 12.30 9.81
C ALA A 144 -0.55 11.02 10.65
N ARG A 145 -1.43 11.00 11.66
CA ARG A 145 -1.71 9.80 12.48
C ARG A 145 -2.34 8.68 11.67
N ALA A 146 -3.24 9.02 10.75
CA ALA A 146 -3.82 8.06 9.81
C ALA A 146 -2.73 7.46 8.93
N ALA A 147 -1.85 8.28 8.34
CA ALA A 147 -0.73 7.80 7.54
C ALA A 147 0.19 6.84 8.32
N ILE A 148 0.52 7.14 9.59
CA ILE A 148 1.28 6.22 10.45
C ILE A 148 0.50 4.91 10.69
N THR A 149 -0.76 5.01 11.06
CA THR A 149 -1.59 3.84 11.42
C THR A 149 -1.80 2.90 10.24
N PHE A 150 -2.10 3.45 9.06
CA PHE A 150 -2.29 2.65 7.86
C PHE A 150 -0.97 2.14 7.27
N SER A 151 0.16 2.82 7.53
CA SER A 151 1.48 2.24 7.27
C SER A 151 1.72 0.98 8.12
N PHE A 152 1.33 1.00 9.40
CA PHE A 152 1.42 -0.18 10.27
C PHE A 152 0.53 -1.33 9.80
N PHE A 153 -0.73 -1.05 9.45
CA PHE A 153 -1.64 -2.09 8.94
C PHE A 153 -1.18 -2.66 7.61
N SER A 154 -0.51 -1.86 6.78
CA SER A 154 0.05 -2.34 5.51
C SER A 154 1.16 -3.39 5.70
N ILE A 155 1.78 -3.50 6.88
CA ILE A 155 2.75 -4.57 7.17
C ILE A 155 2.08 -5.94 7.15
N PHE A 156 0.81 -6.04 7.54
CA PHE A 156 0.10 -7.32 7.62
C PHE A 156 -0.70 -7.66 6.37
N SER A 157 -1.00 -6.67 5.53
CA SER A 157 -1.81 -6.86 4.33
C SER A 157 -0.98 -7.27 3.10
N TRP A 158 0.30 -6.92 3.08
CA TRP A 158 1.30 -7.36 2.10
C TRP A 158 2.04 -8.59 2.63
#